data_AF-A0A350LKZ2-F1
#
_entry.id   AF-A0A350LKZ2-F1
#
_cell.length_a   1.000
_cell.length_b   1.000
_cell.length_c   1.000
_cell.angle_alpha   90.00
_cell.angle_beta   90.00
_cell.angle_gamma   90.00
#
_symmetry.space_group_name_H-M   'P 1'
#
loop_
_entity.id
_entity.type
_entity.pdbx_description
1 polymer ?
#
loop_
_entity_poly.entity_id
_entity_poly.type
_entity_poly.pdbx_seq_one_letter_code
_entity_poly.pdbx_strand_id
1 'polypeptide(L)' 'DGIVPEPAGGAHRDPAQAAKALKKTLVSALKSLQGIEVETLVEERLTKWRQFGRFAIEESPTPTNPEKVS' A
#
# COMPACT_ATOMS: atom_id res chain seq x y z
N ASP A 1 2.28 4.49 -6.67
CA ASP A 1 3.43 3.80 -6.03
C ASP A 1 4.50 3.52 -7.07
N GLY A 2 5.68 3.03 -6.68
CA GLY A 2 6.70 2.61 -7.64
C GLY A 2 8.06 2.39 -7.01
N ILE A 3 8.95 1.74 -7.75
CA ILE A 3 10.36 1.55 -7.39
C ILE A 3 11.19 2.63 -8.09
N VAL A 4 11.99 3.37 -7.33
CA VAL A 4 12.92 4.37 -7.87
C VAL A 4 14.22 3.64 -8.21
N PRO A 5 14.74 3.75 -9.45
CA PRO A 5 16.00 3.13 -9.81
C PRO A 5 17.17 3.85 -9.13
N GLU A 6 18.10 3.07 -8.61
CA GLU A 6 19.34 3.59 -8.03
C GLU A 6 20.44 3.76 -9.10
N PRO A 7 21.38 4.69 -8.89
CA PRO A 7 22.61 4.78 -9.67
C PRO A 7 23.46 3.51 -9.60
N ALA A 8 24.32 3.31 -10.60
CA ALA A 8 25.28 2.22 -10.60
C ALA A 8 26.21 2.30 -9.38
N GLY A 9 26.27 1.22 -8.59
CA GLY A 9 27.03 1.19 -7.33
C GLY A 9 26.26 1.70 -6.10
N GLY A 10 25.00 2.08 -6.26
CA GLY A 10 24.08 2.43 -5.18
C GLY A 10 23.95 3.93 -4.92
N ALA A 11 22.83 4.31 -4.30
CA ALA A 11 22.48 5.72 -4.05
C ALA A 11 23.53 6.51 -3.24
N HIS A 12 24.29 5.84 -2.37
CA HIS A 12 25.35 6.47 -1.57
C HIS A 12 26.57 6.90 -2.39
N ARG A 13 26.81 6.28 -3.56
CA ARG A 13 27.97 6.60 -4.42
C ARG A 13 27.72 7.76 -5.36
N ASP A 14 26.48 7.98 -5.77
CA ASP A 14 26.05 9.14 -6.55
C ASP A 14 24.71 9.70 -6.02
N PRO A 15 24.74 10.44 -4.89
CA PRO A 15 23.54 11.00 -4.28
C PRO A 15 22.81 11.99 -5.21
N ALA A 16 23.54 12.69 -6.08
CA ALA A 16 22.96 13.66 -7.00
C ALA A 16 22.09 12.97 -8.06
N GLN A 17 22.57 11.87 -8.64
CA GLN A 17 21.81 11.07 -9.59
C GLN A 17 20.61 10.39 -8.91
N ALA A 18 20.78 9.85 -7.70
CA ALA A 18 19.67 9.29 -6.92
C ALA A 18 18.58 10.35 -6.64
N ALA A 19 18.96 11.56 -6.23
CA ALA A 19 18.03 12.66 -6.00
C ALA A 19 17.29 13.06 -7.28
N LYS A 20 17.97 13.07 -8.43
CA LYS A 20 17.34 13.34 -9.73
C LYS A 20 16.30 12.28 -10.11
N ALA A 21 16.62 11.00 -9.91
CA ALA A 21 15.69 9.90 -10.14
C ALA A 21 14.46 10.01 -9.21
N LEU A 22 14.70 10.24 -7.92
CA LEU A 22 13.63 10.45 -6.93
C LEU A 22 12.72 11.62 -7.31
N LYS A 23 13.30 12.79 -7.64
CA LYS A 23 12.53 13.97 -8.05
C LYS A 23 11.63 13.67 -9.25
N LYS A 24 12.16 12.99 -10.28
CA LYS A 24 11.39 12.61 -11.47
C LYS A 24 10.20 11.74 -11.09
N THR A 25 10.41 10.72 -10.27
CA THR A 25 9.36 9.79 -9.83
C THR A 25 8.29 10.51 -8.99
N LEU A 26 8.69 11.35 -8.03
CA LEU A 26 7.76 12.12 -7.21
C LEU A 26 6.91 13.08 -8.03
N VAL A 27 7.52 13.83 -8.95
CA VAL A 27 6.78 14.74 -9.84
C VAL A 27 5.78 13.98 -10.71
N SER A 28 6.15 12.81 -11.22
CA SER A 28 5.24 11.96 -11.99
C SER A 28 4.07 11.46 -11.15
N ALA A 29 4.34 10.98 -9.93
CA ALA A 29 3.32 10.48 -9.02
C ALA A 29 2.36 11.59 -8.55
N LEU A 30 2.87 12.81 -8.31
CA LEU A 30 2.03 13.95 -7.97
C LEU A 30 1.15 14.36 -9.15
N LYS A 31 1.71 14.42 -10.36
CA LYS A 31 0.94 14.74 -11.58
C LYS A 31 -0.22 13.80 -11.81
N SER A 32 -0.06 12.50 -11.54
CA SER A 32 -1.17 11.54 -11.68
C SER A 32 -2.30 11.75 -10.66
N LEU A 33 -2.02 12.41 -9.53
CA LEU A 33 -3.01 12.67 -8.48
C LEU A 33 -3.67 14.05 -8.60
N GLN A 34 -3.01 15.01 -9.25
CA GLN A 34 -3.46 16.41 -9.33
C GLN A 34 -4.80 16.61 -10.05
N GLY A 35 -5.21 15.68 -10.91
CA GLY A 35 -6.48 15.77 -11.65
C GLY A 35 -7.64 15.00 -11.03
N ILE A 36 -7.46 14.44 -9.84
CA ILE A 36 -8.48 13.65 -9.13
C ILE A 36 -9.17 14.56 -8.12
N GLU A 37 -10.50 14.51 -8.06
CA GLU A 37 -11.29 15.23 -7.06
C GLU A 37 -10.90 14.81 -5.63
N VAL A 38 -11.00 15.76 -4.70
CA VAL A 38 -10.51 15.57 -3.33
C VAL A 38 -11.25 14.43 -2.63
N GLU A 39 -12.57 14.36 -2.79
CA GLU A 39 -13.41 13.30 -2.23
C GLU A 39 -12.98 11.92 -2.74
N THR A 40 -12.73 11.80 -4.05
CA THR A 40 -12.24 10.56 -4.66
C THR A 40 -10.86 10.17 -4.14
N LEU A 41 -9.92 11.13 -4.00
CA LEU A 41 -8.60 10.87 -3.42
C LEU A 41 -8.68 10.30 -2.00
N VAL A 42 -9.64 10.76 -1.20
CA VAL A 42 -9.86 10.27 0.17
C VAL A 42 -10.43 8.85 0.15
N GLU A 43 -11.45 8.59 -0.67
CA GLU A 43 -12.07 7.28 -0.81
C GLU A 43 -11.08 6.21 -1.31
N GLU A 44 -10.31 6.52 -2.35
CA GLU A 44 -9.29 5.64 -2.90
C GLU A 44 -8.20 5.32 -1.87
N ARG A 45 -7.75 6.32 -1.11
CA ARG A 45 -6.79 6.13 -0.03
C ARG A 45 -7.34 5.17 1.01
N LEU A 46 -8.55 5.40 1.51
CA LEU A 46 -9.18 4.54 2.53
C LEU A 46 -9.34 3.10 2.01
N THR A 47 -9.78 2.94 0.77
CA THR A 47 -9.96 1.64 0.12
C THR A 47 -8.64 0.88 0.03
N LYS A 48 -7.57 1.54 -0.42
CA LYS A 48 -6.22 0.96 -0.50
C LYS A 48 -5.73 0.46 0.85
N TRP A 49 -5.90 1.24 1.92
CA TRP A 49 -5.45 0.83 3.26
C TRP A 49 -6.25 -0.36 3.81
N ARG A 50 -7.56 -0.43 3.57
CA ARG A 50 -8.41 -1.54 4.01
C ARG A 50 -8.07 -2.87 3.34
N GLN A 51 -7.46 -2.83 2.17
CA GLN A 51 -7.02 -4.03 1.45
C GLN A 51 -5.66 -4.56 1.93
N PHE A 52 -4.93 -3.81 2.76
CA PHE A 52 -3.67 -4.27 3.31
C PHE A 52 -3.89 -5.17 4.53
N GLY A 53 -3.16 -6.28 4.57
CA GLY A 53 -3.28 -7.31 5.60
C GLY A 53 -4.11 -8.50 5.13
N ARG A 54 -3.75 -9.69 5.60
CA ARG A 54 -4.53 -10.93 5.43
C ARG A 54 -4.82 -11.47 6.82
N PHE A 55 -6.08 -11.56 7.18
CA PHE A 55 -6.52 -12.17 8.43
C PHE A 55 -7.01 -13.58 8.13
N ALA A 56 -6.47 -14.58 8.85
CA ALA A 56 -7.13 -15.87 8.95
C ALA A 56 -8.26 -15.70 9.96
N ILE A 57 -9.51 -15.90 9.51
CA ILE A 57 -10.62 -16.07 10.44
C ILE A 57 -10.45 -17.49 10.97
N GLU A 58 -9.81 -17.64 12.13
CA GLU A 58 -9.92 -18.90 12.86
C GLU A 58 -11.37 -19.01 13.33
N GLU A 59 -12.17 -19.82 12.65
CA GLU A 59 -13.43 -20.29 13.21
C GLU A 59 -13.09 -21.09 14.46
N SER A 60 -13.20 -20.45 15.63
CA SER A 60 -13.14 -21.15 16.91
C SER A 60 -14.21 -22.26 16.88
N PRO A 61 -13.87 -23.53 17.12
CA PRO A 61 -14.84 -24.61 17.06
C PRO A 61 -15.97 -24.30 18.05
N THR A 62 -17.19 -24.27 17.53
CA THR A 62 -18.40 -24.05 18.31
C THR A 62 -18.43 -25.08 19.45
N PRO A 63 -18.65 -24.69 20.72
CA PRO A 63 -18.81 -25.67 21.78
C PRO A 63 -20.09 -26.47 21.50
N THR A 64 -19.94 -27.71 21.01
CA THR A 64 -21.05 -28.64 20.83
C THR A 64 -21.61 -28.99 22.21
N ASN A 65 -22.74 -28.39 22.56
CA ASN A 65 -23.49 -28.70 23.77
C ASN A 65 -24.08 -30.12 23.66
N PRO A 66 -23.73 -31.08 24.54
CA PRO A 66 -24.27 -32.42 24.49
C PRO A 66 -25.56 -32.53 25.32
N GLU A 67 -26.60 -31.74 25.01
CA GLU A 67 -27.93 -31.96 25.61
C GLU A 67 -29.05 -31.71 24.59
N LYS A 68 -29.49 -32.83 24.00
CA LYS A 68 -30.79 -33.22 23.42
C LYS A 68 -30.45 -34.34 22.43
N VAL A 69 -30.93 -35.57 22.56
CA VAL A 69 -32.34 -35.95 22.54
C VAL A 69 -32.57 -37.20 23.39
N SER A 70 -33.76 -37.25 23.99
CA SER A 70 -34.51 -38.44 24.40
C SER A 70 -34.56 -39.56 23.37
#